data_AF-A0A2X2WGY4-F1
#
_entry.id   AF-A0A2X2WGY4-F1
#
_cell.length_a   1.000
_cell.length_b   1.000
_cell.length_c   1.000
_cell.angle_alpha   90.00
_cell.angle_beta   90.00
_cell.angle_gamma   90.00
#
_symmetry.space_group_name_H-M   'P 1'
#
loop_
_entity.id
_entity.type
_entity.pdbx_description
1 polymer ?
#
loop_
_entity_poly.entity_id
_entity_poly.type
_entity_poly.pdbx_seq_one_letter_code
_entity_poly.pdbx_strand_id
1 'polypeptide(L)'
;MKKITSVCPYCGAGCKLKLVVENNKIIRAEGAEGVTNQNQLCLKGYYGWDFLNDTRLLTPRLTRPMIRYQKGGKFTPVSWDEAIRYTAQRLSAIKETFGPRAIMTTGSSRGTGNETNYVMQKFARAVLNTNNVDCCARVCHGPSVAGLQETLGNGAMSNSISDIENSKCLLIFGYNCADSHPYCRAQSH
;
A
#
# COMPACT_ATOMS: atom_id res chain seq x y z
N MET A 1 -10.67 -12.18 24.68
CA MET A 1 -10.55 -12.18 23.21
C MET A 1 -11.15 -10.90 22.64
N LYS A 2 -10.41 -10.12 21.84
CA LYS A 2 -10.86 -8.86 21.21
C LYS A 2 -10.91 -9.03 19.70
N LYS A 3 -11.89 -8.42 19.04
CA LYS A 3 -11.96 -8.35 17.57
C LYS A 3 -11.64 -6.92 17.12
N ILE A 4 -10.66 -6.76 16.24
CA ILE A 4 -10.24 -5.46 15.71
C ILE A 4 -10.55 -5.42 14.22
N THR A 5 -11.42 -4.50 13.81
CA THR A 5 -11.77 -4.31 12.40
C THR A 5 -10.62 -3.61 11.67
N SER A 6 -10.27 -4.13 10.49
CA SER A 6 -9.26 -3.57 9.59
C SER A 6 -9.67 -3.79 8.12
N VAL A 7 -8.82 -3.36 7.20
CA VAL A 7 -8.97 -3.56 5.75
C VAL A 7 -7.84 -4.47 5.27
N CYS A 8 -8.16 -5.37 4.34
CA CYS A 8 -7.21 -6.30 3.74
C CYS A 8 -6.05 -5.56 3.03
N PRO A 9 -4.77 -5.88 3.32
CA PRO A 9 -3.61 -5.14 2.79
C PRO A 9 -3.13 -5.61 1.40
N TYR A 10 -3.94 -6.39 0.68
CA TYR A 10 -3.54 -7.09 -0.54
C TYR A 10 -3.93 -6.35 -1.83
N CYS A 11 -5.12 -6.62 -2.35
CA CYS A 11 -5.61 -6.07 -3.62
C CYS A 11 -6.47 -4.83 -3.41
N GLY A 12 -6.89 -4.19 -4.51
CA GLY A 12 -7.72 -2.97 -4.48
C GLY A 12 -9.18 -3.18 -4.10
N ALA A 13 -9.64 -4.40 -3.81
CA ALA A 13 -11.04 -4.70 -3.51
C ALA A 13 -11.54 -4.15 -2.16
N GLY A 14 -10.63 -3.80 -1.24
CA GLY A 14 -10.97 -3.13 0.01
C GLY A 14 -11.76 -3.96 1.03
N CYS A 15 -11.65 -5.30 1.00
CA CYS A 15 -12.40 -6.17 1.89
C CYS A 15 -12.19 -5.84 3.37
N LYS A 16 -13.27 -5.74 4.15
CA LYS A 16 -13.23 -5.59 5.61
C LYS A 16 -12.98 -6.93 6.28
N LEU A 17 -12.10 -6.93 7.27
CA LEU A 17 -11.79 -8.12 8.08
C LEU A 17 -11.74 -7.76 9.57
N LYS A 18 -11.98 -8.74 10.42
CA LYS A 18 -11.75 -8.67 11.85
C LYS A 18 -10.54 -9.53 12.19
N LEU A 19 -9.51 -8.92 12.77
CA LEU A 19 -8.41 -9.62 13.39
C LEU A 19 -8.83 -10.02 14.80
N VAL A 20 -8.84 -11.32 15.07
CA VAL A 20 -9.12 -11.85 16.40
C VAL A 20 -7.82 -11.85 17.18
N VAL A 21 -7.81 -11.15 18.31
CA VAL A 21 -6.64 -10.90 19.14
C VAL A 21 -6.83 -11.50 20.52
N GLU A 22 -5.84 -12.25 20.95
CA GLU A 22 -5.74 -12.85 22.27
C GLU A 22 -4.30 -12.71 22.78
N ASN A 23 -4.14 -12.30 24.04
CA ASN A 23 -2.82 -12.08 24.66
C ASN A 23 -1.88 -11.22 23.80
N ASN A 24 -2.41 -10.13 23.22
CA ASN A 24 -1.72 -9.21 22.30
C ASN A 24 -1.15 -9.87 21.02
N LYS A 25 -1.63 -11.06 20.65
CA LYS A 25 -1.28 -11.74 19.39
C LYS A 25 -2.52 -11.93 18.54
N ILE A 26 -2.36 -11.78 17.23
CA ILE A 26 -3.41 -12.12 16.27
C ILE A 26 -3.42 -13.65 16.17
N ILE A 27 -4.60 -14.26 16.34
CA ILE A 27 -4.78 -15.72 16.28
C ILE A 27 -5.46 -16.18 14.99
N ARG A 28 -6.32 -15.33 14.40
CA ARG A 28 -6.97 -15.56 13.10
C ARG A 28 -7.54 -14.27 12.53
N ALA A 29 -7.80 -14.28 11.23
CA ALA A 29 -8.65 -13.30 10.56
C ALA A 29 -10.01 -13.94 10.25
N GLU A 30 -11.07 -13.14 10.32
CA GLU A 30 -12.40 -13.49 9.84
C GLU A 30 -12.95 -12.35 8.99
N GLY A 31 -13.85 -12.68 8.05
CA GLY A 31 -14.51 -11.65 7.26
C GLY A 31 -15.38 -10.76 8.14
N ALA A 32 -15.45 -9.48 7.76
CA ALA A 32 -16.31 -8.51 8.41
C ALA A 32 -17.26 -7.89 7.39
N GLU A 33 -18.31 -7.27 7.90
CA GLU A 33 -19.33 -6.64 7.09
C GLU A 33 -18.72 -5.42 6.42
N GLY A 34 -18.48 -5.55 5.12
CA GLY A 34 -17.92 -4.51 4.28
C GLY A 34 -18.70 -4.45 2.99
N VAL A 35 -18.81 -3.25 2.44
CA VAL A 35 -19.59 -2.96 1.22
C VAL A 35 -19.19 -3.87 0.05
N THR A 36 -17.90 -4.19 -0.07
CA THR A 36 -17.38 -4.98 -1.19
C THR A 36 -17.31 -6.48 -0.94
N ASN A 37 -17.26 -6.93 0.32
CA ASN A 37 -16.96 -8.33 0.63
C ASN A 37 -18.02 -9.05 1.45
N GLN A 38 -18.97 -8.34 2.08
CA GLN A 38 -20.14 -8.94 2.75
C GLN A 38 -19.77 -10.15 3.66
N ASN A 39 -18.78 -9.96 4.55
CA ASN A 39 -18.24 -11.00 5.44
C ASN A 39 -17.41 -12.12 4.79
N GLN A 40 -17.09 -12.03 3.50
CA GLN A 40 -16.25 -13.01 2.81
C GLN A 40 -14.81 -12.54 2.62
N LEU A 41 -13.86 -13.47 2.53
CA LEU A 41 -12.43 -13.21 2.31
C LEU A 41 -11.79 -14.31 1.46
N CYS A 42 -10.85 -13.91 0.59
CA CYS A 42 -10.07 -14.89 -0.19
C CYS A 42 -8.99 -15.52 0.68
N LEU A 43 -8.30 -16.51 0.12
CA LEU A 43 -7.16 -17.15 0.75
C LEU A 43 -6.14 -16.13 1.31
N LYS A 44 -5.84 -15.06 0.55
CA LYS A 44 -4.94 -13.99 0.97
C LYS A 44 -5.46 -13.24 2.20
N GLY A 45 -6.73 -12.87 2.23
CA GLY A 45 -7.33 -12.16 3.37
C GLY A 45 -7.48 -13.05 4.62
N TYR A 46 -7.75 -14.33 4.42
CA TYR A 46 -8.02 -15.27 5.51
C TYR A 46 -6.74 -15.77 6.20
N TYR A 47 -5.69 -16.08 5.43
CA TYR A 47 -4.43 -16.65 5.95
C TYR A 47 -3.24 -15.69 5.91
N GLY A 48 -3.29 -14.67 5.05
CA GLY A 48 -2.16 -13.79 4.77
C GLY A 48 -1.89 -12.70 5.81
N TRP A 49 -2.21 -12.91 7.08
CA TRP A 49 -1.92 -11.97 8.17
C TRP A 49 -0.69 -12.37 8.98
N ASP A 50 -0.26 -13.63 8.89
CA ASP A 50 0.78 -14.21 9.76
C ASP A 50 2.18 -13.63 9.53
N PHE A 51 2.42 -12.96 8.39
CA PHE A 51 3.70 -12.25 8.13
C PHE A 51 4.03 -11.19 9.20
N LEU A 52 3.04 -10.73 9.96
CA LEU A 52 3.23 -9.81 11.09
C LEU A 52 4.08 -10.41 12.22
N ASN A 53 4.10 -11.75 12.33
CA ASN A 53 4.75 -12.50 13.41
C ASN A 53 6.22 -12.85 13.13
N ASP A 54 6.86 -12.26 12.12
CA ASP A 54 8.26 -12.55 11.72
C ASP A 54 8.50 -14.06 11.52
N THR A 55 7.69 -14.70 10.65
CA THR A 55 7.76 -16.15 10.41
C THR A 55 9.09 -16.62 9.82
N ARG A 56 9.87 -15.70 9.21
CA ARG A 56 11.15 -15.96 8.53
C ARG A 56 11.10 -17.05 7.44
N LEU A 57 9.90 -17.38 6.94
CA LEU A 57 9.72 -18.36 5.87
C LEU A 57 10.41 -17.93 4.56
N LEU A 58 10.39 -16.62 4.27
CA LEU A 58 11.04 -16.05 3.08
C LEU A 58 12.13 -15.03 3.47
N THR A 59 11.77 -14.05 4.29
CA THR A 59 12.66 -12.98 4.73
C THR A 59 12.33 -12.55 6.15
N PRO A 60 13.34 -12.25 6.99
CA PRO A 60 13.11 -11.73 8.32
C PRO A 60 12.54 -10.30 8.28
N ARG A 61 11.72 -9.96 9.27
CA ARG A 61 11.18 -8.61 9.44
C ARG A 61 12.29 -7.65 9.85
N LEU A 62 12.28 -6.44 9.29
CA LEU A 62 13.18 -5.37 9.72
C LEU A 62 12.77 -4.89 11.12
N THR A 63 13.67 -5.02 12.09
CA THR A 63 13.45 -4.68 13.50
C THR A 63 14.25 -3.47 13.97
N ARG A 64 15.24 -3.05 13.19
CA ARG A 64 16.17 -1.96 13.54
C ARG A 64 16.58 -1.15 12.32
N PRO A 65 16.85 0.15 12.46
CA PRO A 65 17.49 0.94 11.42
C PRO A 65 18.89 0.41 11.10
N MET A 66 19.32 0.60 9.85
CA MET A 66 20.65 0.17 9.40
C MET A 66 21.23 1.19 8.41
N ILE A 67 22.54 1.41 8.49
CA ILE A 67 23.29 2.24 7.53
C ILE A 67 24.34 1.37 6.84
N ARG A 68 24.52 1.58 5.54
CA ARG A 68 25.65 1.05 4.78
C ARG A 68 26.59 2.21 4.44
N TYR A 69 27.71 2.30 5.16
CA TYR A 69 28.65 3.42 5.06
C TYR A 69 29.46 3.45 3.77
N GLN A 70 29.70 2.30 3.15
CA GLN A 70 30.48 2.16 1.94
C GLN A 70 29.72 1.34 0.90
N LYS A 71 29.80 1.73 -0.37
CA LYS A 71 29.20 0.96 -1.47
C LYS A 71 29.83 -0.44 -1.50
N GLY A 72 29.00 -1.47 -1.56
CA GLY A 72 29.44 -2.88 -1.48
C GLY A 72 29.70 -3.39 -0.06
N GLY A 73 29.65 -2.53 0.97
CA GLY A 73 29.78 -2.92 2.37
C GLY A 73 28.51 -3.57 2.94
N LYS A 74 28.62 -4.05 4.17
CA LYS A 74 27.48 -4.61 4.94
C LYS A 74 26.61 -3.52 5.52
N PHE A 75 25.35 -3.87 5.80
CA PHE A 75 24.46 -3.02 6.60
C PHE A 75 24.83 -3.16 8.08
N THR A 76 25.03 -2.01 8.74
CA THR A 76 25.33 -1.94 10.16
C THR A 76 24.08 -1.48 10.91
N PRO A 77 23.59 -2.26 11.90
CA PRO A 77 22.59 -1.81 12.86
C PRO A 77 22.95 -0.50 13.55
N VAL A 78 22.02 0.46 13.57
CA VAL A 78 22.23 1.76 14.23
C VAL A 78 20.99 2.17 15.03
N SER A 79 21.14 3.19 15.88
CA SER A 79 20.02 3.78 16.61
C SER A 79 19.10 4.58 15.67
N TRP A 80 17.87 4.86 16.12
CA TRP A 80 16.95 5.74 15.40
C TRP A 80 17.49 7.16 15.25
N ASP A 81 18.10 7.71 16.30
CA ASP A 81 18.68 9.05 16.30
C ASP A 81 19.80 9.18 15.25
N GLU A 82 20.70 8.20 15.20
CA GLU A 82 21.77 8.14 14.21
C GLU A 82 21.22 8.00 12.78
N ALA A 83 20.25 7.10 12.56
CA ALA A 83 19.66 6.89 11.24
C ALA A 83 18.95 8.14 10.70
N ILE A 84 18.17 8.82 11.55
CA ILE A 84 17.44 10.03 11.19
C ILE A 84 18.41 11.17 10.94
N ARG A 85 19.38 11.40 11.83
CA ARG A 85 20.39 12.47 11.67
C ARG A 85 21.22 12.26 10.41
N TYR A 86 21.69 11.03 10.17
CA TYR A 86 22.45 10.69 8.98
C TYR A 86 21.65 10.97 7.70
N THR A 87 20.39 10.51 7.65
CA THR A 87 19.53 10.71 6.49
C THR A 87 19.24 12.19 6.24
N ALA A 88 18.92 12.95 7.30
CA ALA A 88 18.68 14.38 7.20
C ALA A 88 19.92 15.14 6.68
N GLN A 89 21.10 14.86 7.24
CA GLN A 89 22.36 15.48 6.81
C GLN A 89 22.66 15.19 5.33
N ARG A 90 22.49 13.93 4.88
CA ARG A 90 22.71 13.55 3.49
C ARG A 90 21.73 14.23 2.53
N LEU A 91 20.45 14.27 2.89
CA LEU A 91 19.42 14.93 2.07
C LEU A 91 19.67 16.44 1.97
N SER A 92 20.01 17.10 3.08
CA SER A 92 20.35 18.53 3.07
C SER A 92 21.59 18.81 2.22
N ALA A 93 22.67 18.04 2.39
CA ALA A 93 23.89 18.21 1.60
C ALA A 93 23.64 18.02 0.09
N ILE A 94 22.83 17.03 -0.31
CA ILE A 94 22.44 16.82 -1.72
C ILE A 94 21.61 18.00 -2.22
N LYS A 95 20.64 18.46 -1.43
CA LYS A 95 19.78 19.60 -1.77
C LYS A 95 20.59 20.88 -1.96
N GLU A 96 21.57 21.15 -1.10
CA GLU A 96 22.44 22.33 -1.18
C GLU A 96 23.39 22.25 -2.39
N THR A 97 23.96 21.06 -2.66
CA THR A 97 24.96 20.88 -3.73
C THR A 97 24.34 20.80 -5.12
N PHE A 98 23.24 20.06 -5.28
CA PHE A 98 22.66 19.72 -6.59
C PHE A 98 21.25 20.28 -6.80
N GLY A 99 20.74 21.01 -5.81
CA GLY A 99 19.37 21.51 -5.80
C GLY A 99 18.34 20.45 -5.37
N PRO A 100 17.10 20.89 -5.08
CA PRO A 100 16.06 20.03 -4.53
C PRO A 100 15.56 18.96 -5.51
N ARG A 101 15.69 19.21 -6.82
CA ARG A 101 15.29 18.27 -7.87
C ARG A 101 16.23 17.07 -8.04
N ALA A 102 17.36 17.04 -7.34
CA ALA A 102 18.25 15.88 -7.31
C ALA A 102 17.74 14.74 -6.41
N ILE A 103 16.68 14.99 -5.61
CA ILE A 103 16.11 14.02 -4.69
C ILE A 103 14.77 13.52 -5.25
N MET A 104 14.55 12.21 -5.17
CA MET A 104 13.29 11.55 -5.52
C MET A 104 12.74 10.84 -4.27
N THR A 105 11.45 10.99 -4.01
CA THR A 105 10.75 10.23 -2.97
C THR A 105 9.65 9.37 -3.58
N THR A 106 9.21 8.34 -2.85
CA THR A 106 8.12 7.48 -3.29
C THR A 106 7.06 7.34 -2.19
N GLY A 107 5.79 7.40 -2.60
CA GLY A 107 4.70 6.88 -1.79
C GLY A 107 4.65 5.35 -1.77
N SER A 108 3.73 4.78 -1.00
CA SER A 108 3.48 3.34 -0.92
C SER A 108 1.98 3.06 -0.96
N SER A 109 1.55 2.23 -1.91
CA SER A 109 0.13 1.83 -2.07
C SER A 109 -0.22 0.58 -1.26
N ARG A 110 0.54 0.29 -0.19
CA ARG A 110 0.36 -0.89 0.67
C ARG A 110 -0.10 -0.46 2.08
N GLY A 111 0.27 -1.21 3.11
CA GLY A 111 -0.26 -1.06 4.47
C GLY A 111 0.10 0.22 5.23
N THR A 112 0.70 1.23 4.61
CA THR A 112 1.07 2.49 5.27
C THR A 112 -0.08 3.48 5.42
N GLY A 113 -1.18 3.28 4.68
CA GLY A 113 -2.34 4.17 4.67
C GLY A 113 -2.16 5.45 3.85
N ASN A 114 -3.25 6.21 3.72
CA ASN A 114 -3.30 7.45 2.93
C ASN A 114 -2.53 8.59 3.62
N GLU A 115 -2.59 8.61 4.94
CA GLU A 115 -1.98 9.60 5.81
C GLU A 115 -0.46 9.64 5.61
N THR A 116 0.18 8.46 5.55
CA THR A 116 1.63 8.37 5.32
C THR A 116 2.02 8.89 3.94
N ASN A 117 1.21 8.61 2.90
CA ASN A 117 1.45 9.15 1.56
C ASN A 117 1.30 10.67 1.52
N TYR A 118 0.31 11.20 2.25
CA TYR A 118 0.14 12.64 2.41
C TYR A 118 1.34 13.28 3.13
N VAL A 119 1.86 12.65 4.18
CA VAL A 119 3.07 13.12 4.87
C VAL A 119 4.29 13.07 3.94
N MET A 120 4.45 12.01 3.15
CA MET A 120 5.57 11.88 2.20
C MET A 120 5.57 12.97 1.12
N GLN A 121 4.41 13.25 0.50
CA GLN A 121 4.32 14.32 -0.49
C GLN A 121 4.51 15.71 0.15
N LYS A 122 4.05 15.90 1.40
CA LYS A 122 4.26 17.14 2.15
C LYS A 122 5.73 17.34 2.46
N PHE A 123 6.43 16.28 2.86
CA PHE A 123 7.88 16.31 3.08
C PHE A 123 8.62 16.67 1.78
N ALA A 124 8.29 16.03 0.66
CA ALA A 124 8.90 16.34 -0.64
C ALA A 124 8.70 17.82 -1.04
N ARG A 125 7.46 18.32 -0.95
CA ARG A 125 7.12 19.67 -1.43
C ARG A 125 7.51 20.77 -0.44
N ALA A 126 7.20 20.62 0.84
CA ALA A 126 7.39 21.67 1.84
C ALA A 126 8.80 21.67 2.46
N VAL A 127 9.44 20.51 2.61
CA VAL A 127 10.77 20.40 3.26
C VAL A 127 11.87 20.31 2.20
N LEU A 128 11.75 19.36 1.28
CA LEU A 128 12.74 19.18 0.22
C LEU A 128 12.61 20.21 -0.91
N ASN A 129 11.46 20.88 -1.05
CA ASN A 129 11.16 21.83 -2.13
C ASN A 129 11.21 21.20 -3.54
N THR A 130 10.63 20.01 -3.68
CA THR A 130 10.56 19.29 -4.96
C THR A 130 9.19 18.66 -5.18
N ASN A 131 8.79 18.53 -6.44
CA ASN A 131 7.63 17.76 -6.87
C ASN A 131 7.99 16.31 -7.27
N ASN A 132 9.24 15.90 -7.05
CA ASN A 132 9.72 14.54 -7.30
C ASN A 132 9.16 13.57 -6.24
N VAL A 133 7.87 13.26 -6.36
CA VAL A 133 7.17 12.26 -5.56
C VAL A 133 6.26 11.44 -6.49
N ASP A 134 6.41 10.12 -6.46
CA ASP A 134 5.61 9.21 -7.30
C ASP A 134 5.28 7.92 -6.53
N CYS A 135 4.43 7.05 -7.09
CA CYS A 135 4.09 5.76 -6.48
C CYS A 135 3.92 4.66 -7.54
N CYS A 136 3.65 3.43 -7.10
CA CYS A 136 3.52 2.29 -8.01
C CYS A 136 2.34 2.42 -9.00
N ALA A 137 1.40 3.35 -8.77
CA ALA A 137 0.33 3.63 -9.75
C ALA A 137 0.90 3.99 -11.13
N ARG A 138 2.10 4.60 -11.18
CA ARG A 138 2.83 4.91 -12.43
C ARG A 138 2.89 3.73 -13.39
N VAL A 139 3.23 2.55 -12.86
CA VAL A 139 3.44 1.33 -13.67
C VAL A 139 2.17 0.48 -13.79
N CYS A 140 1.20 0.65 -12.88
CA CYS A 140 -0.03 -0.17 -12.88
C CYS A 140 -1.16 0.46 -13.70
N HIS A 141 -1.51 1.72 -13.41
CA HIS A 141 -2.71 2.39 -13.95
C HIS A 141 -2.42 3.81 -14.47
N GLY A 142 -1.15 4.19 -14.63
CA GLY A 142 -0.75 5.49 -15.18
C GLY A 142 -1.41 5.81 -16.53
N PRO A 143 -1.43 4.88 -17.51
CA PRO A 143 -2.14 5.09 -18.78
C PRO A 143 -3.65 5.26 -18.62
N SER A 144 -4.29 4.53 -17.69
CA SER A 144 -5.72 4.65 -17.43
C SER A 144 -6.06 6.05 -16.92
N VAL A 145 -5.26 6.60 -16.01
CA VAL A 145 -5.45 7.97 -15.51
C VAL A 145 -5.32 8.98 -16.65
N ALA A 146 -4.29 8.85 -17.50
CA ALA A 146 -4.09 9.77 -18.61
C ALA A 146 -5.25 9.74 -19.63
N GLY A 147 -5.68 8.54 -20.06
CA GLY A 147 -6.73 8.37 -21.06
C GLY A 147 -8.13 8.76 -20.55
N LEU A 148 -8.49 8.35 -19.34
CA LEU A 148 -9.80 8.67 -18.77
C LEU A 148 -9.89 10.13 -18.31
N GLN A 149 -8.79 10.74 -17.87
CA GLN A 149 -8.77 12.17 -17.56
C GLN A 149 -9.08 13.01 -18.81
N GLU A 150 -8.51 12.66 -19.97
CA GLU A 150 -8.76 13.37 -21.23
C GLU A 150 -10.19 13.16 -21.75
N THR A 151 -10.72 11.93 -21.63
CA THR A 151 -12.03 11.58 -22.22
C THR A 151 -13.22 11.84 -21.32
N LEU A 152 -13.08 11.65 -20.00
CA LEU A 152 -14.17 11.72 -19.01
C LEU A 152 -13.89 12.71 -17.87
N GLY A 153 -12.71 13.32 -17.82
CA GLY A 153 -12.34 14.28 -16.78
C GLY A 153 -11.90 13.66 -15.44
N ASN A 154 -11.86 12.33 -15.31
CA ASN A 154 -11.41 11.65 -14.09
C ASN A 154 -10.80 10.26 -14.40
N GLY A 155 -9.64 9.97 -13.81
CA GLY A 155 -8.93 8.69 -13.94
C GLY A 155 -9.44 7.52 -13.07
N ALA A 156 -10.43 7.75 -12.21
CA ALA A 156 -10.99 6.73 -11.32
C ALA A 156 -12.01 5.80 -12.02
N MET A 157 -12.44 4.75 -11.33
CA MET A 157 -13.61 3.97 -11.77
C MET A 157 -14.85 4.86 -11.83
N SER A 158 -15.60 4.78 -12.93
CA SER A 158 -16.82 5.57 -13.13
C SER A 158 -17.99 5.14 -12.25
N ASN A 159 -17.99 3.88 -11.83
CA ASN A 159 -19.05 3.25 -11.04
C ASN A 159 -18.44 2.50 -9.85
N SER A 160 -19.27 2.24 -8.84
CA SER A 160 -18.85 1.49 -7.65
C SER A 160 -18.72 -0.01 -7.97
N ILE A 161 -17.95 -0.74 -7.14
CA ILE A 161 -17.87 -2.21 -7.25
C ILE A 161 -19.25 -2.86 -7.04
N SER A 162 -20.10 -2.27 -6.19
CA SER A 162 -21.43 -2.78 -5.91
C SER A 162 -22.40 -2.66 -7.10
N ASP A 163 -22.16 -1.72 -8.03
CA ASP A 163 -23.00 -1.56 -9.22
C ASP A 163 -22.87 -2.74 -10.21
N ILE A 164 -21.83 -3.55 -10.07
CA ILE A 164 -21.62 -4.76 -10.87
C ILE A 164 -22.77 -5.76 -10.67
N GLU A 165 -23.35 -5.85 -9.46
CA GLU A 165 -24.46 -6.77 -9.15
C GLU A 165 -25.74 -6.44 -9.94
N ASN A 166 -25.97 -5.16 -10.23
CA ASN A 166 -27.14 -4.69 -10.96
C ASN A 166 -26.93 -4.60 -12.48
N SER A 167 -25.72 -4.94 -12.95
CA SER A 167 -25.35 -4.82 -14.36
C SER A 167 -25.93 -5.98 -15.19
N LYS A 168 -26.64 -5.65 -16.28
CA LYS A 168 -27.23 -6.66 -17.19
C LYS A 168 -26.20 -7.34 -18.09
N CYS A 169 -25.04 -6.71 -18.29
CA CYS A 169 -23.96 -7.20 -19.13
C CYS A 169 -22.63 -6.71 -18.56
N LEU A 170 -21.62 -7.57 -18.55
CA LEU A 170 -20.27 -7.26 -18.13
C LEU A 170 -19.31 -7.50 -19.30
N LEU A 171 -18.73 -6.43 -19.85
CA LEU A 171 -17.64 -6.53 -20.82
C LEU A 171 -16.30 -6.53 -20.08
N ILE A 172 -15.66 -7.69 -19.99
CA ILE A 172 -14.35 -7.84 -19.36
C ILE A 172 -13.27 -7.80 -20.46
N PHE A 173 -12.41 -6.79 -20.42
CA PHE A 173 -11.35 -6.59 -21.42
C PHE A 173 -9.97 -6.52 -20.77
N GLY A 174 -9.07 -7.44 -21.13
CA GLY A 174 -7.69 -7.45 -20.63
C GLY A 174 -7.55 -7.60 -19.11
N TYR A 175 -8.54 -8.21 -18.44
CA TYR A 175 -8.60 -8.26 -16.98
C TYR A 175 -9.06 -9.63 -16.47
N ASN A 176 -8.29 -10.24 -15.56
CA ASN A 176 -8.64 -11.49 -14.88
C ASN A 176 -9.08 -11.21 -13.43
N CYS A 177 -10.38 -11.00 -13.23
CA CYS A 177 -10.95 -10.70 -11.92
C CYS A 177 -10.86 -11.87 -10.94
N ALA A 178 -10.93 -13.11 -11.41
CA ALA A 178 -10.98 -14.31 -10.57
C ALA A 178 -9.74 -14.41 -9.65
N ASP A 179 -8.55 -14.15 -10.20
CA ASP A 179 -7.30 -14.23 -9.44
C ASP A 179 -6.86 -12.89 -8.85
N SER A 180 -7.09 -11.81 -9.60
CA SER A 180 -6.63 -10.46 -9.23
C SER A 180 -7.47 -9.89 -8.09
N HIS A 181 -8.79 -10.00 -8.19
CA HIS A 181 -9.74 -9.43 -7.23
C HIS A 181 -10.92 -10.40 -7.00
N PRO A 182 -10.71 -11.51 -6.26
CA PRO A 182 -11.71 -12.57 -6.10
C PRO A 182 -13.06 -12.10 -5.54
N TYR A 183 -13.09 -10.97 -4.83
CA TYR A 183 -14.29 -10.37 -4.23
C TYR A 183 -14.79 -9.10 -4.93
N CYS A 184 -14.24 -8.75 -6.10
CA CYS A 184 -14.88 -7.81 -7.02
C CYS A 184 -15.94 -8.49 -7.91
N ARG A 185 -16.51 -9.62 -7.45
CA ARG A 185 -17.52 -10.37 -8.18
C ARG A 185 -18.89 -10.01 -7.62
N ALA A 186 -19.85 -9.73 -8.51
CA ALA A 186 -21.26 -9.75 -8.16
C ALA A 186 -21.57 -11.10 -7.51
N GLN A 187 -21.98 -11.10 -6.25
CA GLN A 187 -22.49 -12.33 -5.65
C GLN A 187 -23.86 -12.59 -6.27
N SER A 188 -23.90 -13.41 -7.32
CA SER A 188 -25.14 -13.98 -7.81
C SER A 188 -25.70 -14.86 -6.69
N HIS A 189 -26.80 -14.41 -6.08
CA HIS A 189 -27.71 -15.28 -5.34
C HIS A 189 -28.27 -16.37 -6.26
#